data_AF-A0A3D4FZE9-F1
#
_entry.id   AF-A0A3D4FZE9-F1
#
_cell.length_a   1.000
_cell.length_b   1.000
_cell.length_c   1.000
_cell.angle_alpha   90.00
_cell.angle_beta   90.00
_cell.angle_gamma   90.00
#
_symmetry.space_group_name_H-M   'P 1'
#
loop_
_entity.id
_entity.type
_entity.pdbx_description
1 polymer ?
#
loop_
_entity_poly.entity_id
_entity_poly.type
_entity_poly.pdbx_seq_one_letter_code
_entity_poly.pdbx_strand_id
1 'polypeptide(L)'
;MLPLQTSAQNWTLFTLDSCNRFPMPTSAQIRARIKQIYHSATRTTVEEDLRQAITLLKKLEGESERARVAVYMDGLSQMRSEWILARRQATRKKAENTRKTKRATRKR
;
A
#
# COMPACT_ATOMS: atom_id res chain seq x y z
N MET A 1 8.32 16.48 39.90
CA MET A 1 7.02 16.13 39.29
C MET A 1 6.99 16.70 37.87
N LEU A 2 7.07 15.85 36.85
CA LEU A 2 6.66 16.18 35.47
C LEU A 2 5.16 15.90 35.37
N PRO A 3 4.36 16.64 34.58
CA PRO A 3 4.28 16.51 33.11
C PRO A 3 4.06 17.87 32.39
N LEU A 4 3.98 18.08 31.07
CA LEU A 4 4.02 17.29 29.82
C LEU A 4 4.28 18.33 28.71
N GLN A 5 5.23 18.06 27.82
CA GLN A 5 5.40 18.81 26.57
C GLN A 5 4.17 18.60 25.68
N THR A 6 3.41 19.66 25.43
CA THR A 6 2.43 19.67 24.34
C THR A 6 3.16 20.09 23.07
N SER A 7 3.53 19.09 22.28
CA SER A 7 4.05 19.21 20.93
C SER A 7 2.99 19.86 20.03
N ALA A 8 3.02 21.19 19.95
CA ALA A 8 2.35 21.93 18.88
C ALA A 8 3.24 21.80 17.64
N GLN A 9 2.77 21.03 16.67
CA GLN A 9 3.44 20.81 15.40
C GLN A 9 3.54 22.14 14.66
N ASN A 10 4.74 22.70 14.72
CA ASN A 10 5.17 23.87 14.00
C ASN A 10 5.18 23.58 12.48
N TRP A 11 4.20 24.09 11.74
CA TRP A 11 4.11 23.92 10.29
C TRP A 11 4.88 24.97 9.47
N THR A 12 5.75 25.77 10.09
CA THR A 12 6.54 26.79 9.36
C THR A 12 7.99 26.39 9.13
N LEU A 13 8.23 25.14 8.74
CA LEU A 13 9.52 24.66 8.23
C LEU A 13 9.31 23.61 7.12
N PHE A 14 8.57 23.99 6.09
CA PHE A 14 8.78 23.44 4.76
C PHE A 14 9.49 24.51 3.94
N THR A 15 10.78 24.63 4.24
CA THR A 15 11.78 25.35 3.48
C THR A 15 11.58 25.14 1.97
N LEU A 16 11.36 26.24 1.27
CA LEU A 16 11.92 26.43 -0.07
C LEU A 16 13.44 26.27 0.08
N ASP A 17 13.95 25.07 -0.17
CA ASP A 17 15.38 24.84 -0.28
C ASP A 17 15.67 23.82 -1.39
N SER A 18 16.60 24.23 -2.25
CA SER A 18 17.42 23.40 -3.13
C SER A 18 16.84 22.85 -4.43
N CYS A 19 16.91 23.70 -5.45
CA CYS A 19 17.74 23.49 -6.65
C CYS A 19 18.08 22.04 -7.03
N ASN A 20 17.31 21.49 -7.97
CA ASN A 20 17.75 21.00 -9.27
C ASN A 20 19.18 20.39 -9.38
N ARG A 21 19.55 19.43 -8.53
CA ARG A 21 20.82 18.66 -8.63
C ARG A 21 20.61 17.15 -8.75
N PHE A 22 19.44 16.73 -9.19
CA PHE A 22 19.20 15.40 -9.76
C PHE A 22 18.14 15.58 -10.84
N PRO A 23 18.21 14.90 -12.00
CA PRO A 23 17.05 14.85 -12.89
C PRO A 23 15.91 14.23 -12.06
N MET A 24 15.02 15.08 -11.56
CA MET A 24 13.82 14.61 -10.88
C MET A 24 13.12 13.69 -11.88
N PRO A 25 12.73 12.48 -11.46
CA PRO A 25 12.04 11.58 -12.38
C PRO A 25 10.83 12.35 -12.91
N THR A 26 10.79 12.51 -14.23
CA THR A 26 9.71 13.26 -14.86
C THR A 26 8.37 12.62 -14.44
N SER A 27 7.31 13.41 -14.37
CA SER A 27 5.99 12.90 -14.01
C SER A 27 5.57 11.68 -14.86
N ALA A 28 5.98 11.66 -16.14
CA ALA A 28 5.81 10.51 -17.03
C ALA A 28 6.57 9.25 -16.57
N GLN A 29 7.81 9.38 -16.07
CA GLN A 29 8.58 8.27 -15.52
C GLN A 29 7.96 7.74 -14.23
N ILE A 30 7.50 8.64 -13.34
CA ILE A 30 6.81 8.26 -12.11
C ILE A 30 5.54 7.46 -12.45
N ARG A 31 4.73 7.95 -13.39
CA ARG A 31 3.54 7.24 -13.88
C ARG A 31 3.89 5.87 -14.47
N ALA A 32 4.89 5.81 -15.33
CA ALA A 32 5.33 4.54 -15.94
C ALA A 32 5.78 3.54 -14.88
N ARG A 33 6.49 4.01 -13.84
CA ARG A 33 6.92 3.16 -12.73
C ARG A 33 5.75 2.63 -11.92
N ILE A 34 4.76 3.47 -11.63
CA ILE A 34 3.54 3.04 -10.93
C ILE A 34 2.76 2.02 -11.76
N LYS A 35 2.63 2.26 -13.07
CA LYS A 35 2.01 1.30 -14.00
C LYS A 35 2.73 -0.04 -13.98
N GLN A 36 4.07 -0.03 -13.97
CA GLN A 36 4.87 -1.25 -13.86
C GLN A 36 4.58 -2.00 -12.55
N ILE A 37 4.57 -1.28 -11.41
CA ILE A 37 4.24 -1.85 -10.10
C ILE A 37 2.85 -2.51 -10.12
N TYR A 38 1.86 -1.86 -10.71
CA TYR A 38 0.51 -2.41 -10.86
C TYR A 38 0.53 -3.76 -11.63
N HIS A 39 1.24 -3.84 -12.75
CA HIS A 39 1.31 -5.07 -13.54
C HIS A 39 2.19 -6.16 -12.93
N SER A 40 3.18 -5.82 -12.11
CA SER A 40 4.04 -6.79 -11.42
C SER A 40 3.51 -7.21 -10.06
N ALA A 41 2.44 -6.58 -9.56
CA ALA A 41 1.92 -6.83 -8.22
C ALA A 41 1.47 -8.29 -8.08
N THR A 42 1.96 -8.95 -7.03
CA THR A 42 1.58 -10.33 -6.70
C THR A 42 0.98 -10.41 -5.32
N ARG A 43 0.35 -11.55 -5.03
CA ARG A 43 -0.30 -11.82 -3.75
C ARG A 43 0.62 -11.67 -2.52
N THR A 44 1.92 -11.86 -2.71
CA THR A 44 2.94 -11.73 -1.66
C THR A 44 3.54 -10.34 -1.60
N THR A 45 3.62 -9.62 -2.71
CA THR A 45 4.32 -8.32 -2.81
C THR A 45 3.40 -7.10 -2.75
N VAL A 46 2.08 -7.28 -2.88
CA VAL A 46 1.10 -6.18 -3.02
C VAL A 46 1.20 -5.08 -1.97
N GLU A 47 1.56 -5.42 -0.72
CA GLU A 47 1.67 -4.44 0.36
C GLU A 47 2.94 -3.59 0.24
N GLU A 48 4.04 -4.21 -0.21
CA GLU A 48 5.31 -3.54 -0.52
C GLU A 48 5.14 -2.64 -1.74
N ASP A 49 4.56 -3.21 -2.79
CA ASP A 49 4.26 -2.53 -4.06
C ASP A 49 3.39 -1.29 -3.83
N LEU A 50 2.34 -1.40 -3.03
CA LEU A 50 1.46 -0.27 -2.68
C LEU A 50 2.22 0.83 -1.90
N ARG A 51 3.16 0.46 -1.02
CA ARG A 51 3.96 1.43 -0.27
C ARG A 51 4.94 2.18 -1.17
N GLN A 52 5.58 1.46 -2.09
CA GLN A 52 6.46 2.04 -3.11
C GLN A 52 5.66 2.99 -4.03
N ALA A 53 4.46 2.58 -4.43
CA ALA A 53 3.57 3.38 -5.26
C ALA A 53 3.16 4.69 -4.55
N ILE A 54 2.81 4.65 -3.26
CA ILE A 54 2.53 5.86 -2.45
C ILE A 54 3.75 6.78 -2.38
N THR A 55 4.94 6.22 -2.24
CA THR A 55 6.19 7.00 -2.18
C THR A 55 6.44 7.74 -3.49
N LEU A 56 6.14 7.10 -4.62
CA LEU A 56 6.21 7.69 -5.95
C LEU A 56 5.12 8.76 -6.16
N LEU A 57 3.90 8.53 -5.67
CA LEU A 57 2.79 9.47 -5.74
C LEU A 57 3.11 10.79 -5.02
N LYS A 58 3.78 10.73 -3.87
CA LYS A 58 4.19 11.92 -3.11
C LYS A 58 5.18 12.82 -3.86
N LYS A 59 5.94 12.27 -4.82
CA LYS A 59 6.87 13.02 -5.66
C LYS A 59 6.18 13.69 -6.86
N LEU A 60 4.89 13.47 -7.02
CA LEU A 60 4.12 13.90 -8.18
C LEU A 60 3.47 15.26 -7.88
N GLU A 61 3.93 16.32 -8.55
CA GLU A 61 3.43 17.69 -8.35
C GLU A 61 2.23 18.06 -9.26
N GLY A 62 2.06 17.34 -10.39
CA GLY A 62 1.04 17.66 -11.40
C GLY A 62 -0.31 16.99 -11.18
N GLU A 63 -1.38 17.78 -11.19
CA GLU A 63 -2.75 17.31 -10.92
C GLU A 63 -3.28 16.31 -11.97
N SER A 64 -3.06 16.58 -13.25
CA SER A 64 -3.50 15.69 -14.34
C SER A 64 -2.86 14.30 -14.27
N GLU A 65 -1.63 14.23 -13.78
CA GLU A 65 -0.89 12.97 -13.64
C GLU A 65 -1.32 12.21 -12.39
N ARG A 66 -1.65 12.91 -11.29
CA ARG A 66 -2.27 12.28 -10.11
C ARG A 66 -3.61 11.62 -10.47
N ALA A 67 -4.45 12.27 -11.27
CA ALA A 67 -5.72 11.71 -11.71
C ALA A 67 -5.54 10.40 -12.51
N ARG A 68 -4.56 10.35 -13.42
CA ARG A 68 -4.24 9.14 -14.19
C ARG A 68 -3.69 8.02 -13.31
N VAL A 69 -2.86 8.37 -12.35
CA VAL A 69 -2.23 7.44 -11.40
C VAL A 69 -3.23 6.89 -10.38
N ALA A 70 -4.24 7.67 -10.00
CA ALA A 70 -5.27 7.28 -9.04
C ALA A 70 -5.99 5.98 -9.43
N VAL A 71 -6.25 5.77 -10.72
CA VAL A 71 -6.86 4.52 -11.23
C VAL A 71 -5.99 3.30 -10.91
N TYR A 72 -4.67 3.41 -11.07
CA TYR A 72 -3.75 2.31 -10.73
C TYR A 72 -3.66 2.08 -9.21
N MET A 73 -3.75 3.15 -8.41
CA MET A 73 -3.76 3.06 -6.94
C MET A 73 -5.02 2.38 -6.42
N ASP A 74 -6.16 2.68 -7.02
CA ASP A 74 -7.45 2.06 -6.70
C ASP A 74 -7.41 0.55 -7.01
N GLY A 75 -6.93 0.19 -8.20
CA GLY A 75 -6.77 -1.22 -8.57
C GLY A 75 -5.78 -1.99 -7.66
N LEU A 76 -4.65 -1.38 -7.26
CA LEU A 76 -3.73 -1.97 -6.27
C LEU A 76 -4.43 -2.20 -4.91
N SER A 77 -5.25 -1.25 -4.47
CA SER A 77 -6.00 -1.33 -3.22
C SER A 77 -7.07 -2.42 -3.26
N GLN A 78 -7.71 -2.60 -4.43
CA GLN A 78 -8.67 -3.67 -4.66
C GLN A 78 -8.00 -5.05 -4.61
N MET A 79 -6.92 -5.26 -5.37
CA MET A 79 -6.16 -6.53 -5.36
C MET A 79 -5.68 -6.90 -3.96
N ARG A 80 -5.17 -5.92 -3.20
CA ARG A 80 -4.77 -6.13 -1.80
C ARG A 80 -5.93 -6.64 -0.96
N SER A 81 -7.10 -6.01 -1.08
CA SER A 81 -8.28 -6.37 -0.31
C SER A 81 -8.77 -7.78 -0.65
N GLU A 82 -8.88 -8.09 -1.95
CA GLU A 82 -9.29 -9.42 -2.44
C GLU A 82 -8.35 -10.52 -1.93
N TRP A 83 -7.04 -10.29 -1.99
CA TRP A 83 -6.05 -11.28 -1.57
C TRP A 83 -6.01 -11.50 -0.05
N ILE A 84 -6.19 -10.45 0.75
CA ILE A 84 -6.33 -10.54 2.20
C ILE A 84 -7.60 -11.32 2.56
N LEU A 85 -8.72 -11.01 1.92
CA LEU A 85 -9.99 -11.71 2.14
C LEU A 85 -9.89 -13.19 1.77
N ALA A 86 -9.33 -13.49 0.59
CA ALA A 86 -9.11 -14.86 0.16
C ALA A 86 -8.19 -15.63 1.13
N ARG A 87 -7.18 -14.97 1.73
CA ARG A 87 -6.30 -15.60 2.74
C ARG A 87 -7.08 -15.90 4.02
N ARG A 88 -7.91 -14.97 4.49
CA ARG A 88 -8.77 -15.15 5.67
C ARG A 88 -9.82 -16.24 5.48
N GLN A 89 -10.39 -16.36 4.29
CA GLN A 89 -11.35 -17.43 3.99
C GLN A 89 -10.68 -18.80 3.97
N ALA A 90 -9.48 -18.92 3.39
CA ALA A 90 -8.73 -20.17 3.36
C ALA A 90 -8.39 -20.67 4.78
N THR A 91 -7.97 -19.78 5.69
CA THR A 91 -7.67 -20.17 7.08
C THR A 91 -8.92 -20.60 7.84
N ARG A 92 -10.06 -19.91 7.64
CA ARG A 92 -11.36 -20.30 8.22
C ARG A 92 -11.81 -21.68 7.75
N LYS A 93 -11.74 -21.96 6.44
CA LYS A 93 -12.09 -23.28 5.87
C LYS A 93 -11.21 -24.40 6.44
N LYS A 94 -9.90 -24.16 6.58
CA LYS A 94 -8.97 -25.12 7.19
C LYS A 94 -9.33 -25.42 8.65
N ALA A 95 -9.61 -24.38 9.44
CA ALA A 95 -10.00 -24.55 10.84
C ALA A 95 -11.29 -25.35 11.00
N GLU A 96 -12.29 -25.09 10.15
CA GLU A 96 -13.55 -25.82 10.15
C GLU A 96 -13.35 -27.29 9.80
N ASN A 97 -12.54 -27.59 8.79
CA ASN A 97 -12.27 -28.97 8.40
C ASN A 97 -11.58 -29.74 9.53
N THR A 98 -10.58 -29.14 10.19
CA THR A 98 -9.90 -29.74 11.35
C THR A 98 -10.86 -30.02 12.51
N ARG A 99 -11.82 -29.13 12.77
CA ARG A 99 -12.85 -29.32 13.81
C ARG A 99 -13.76 -30.50 13.46
N LYS A 100 -14.20 -30.60 12.20
CA LYS A 100 -15.03 -31.72 11.72
C LYS A 100 -14.29 -33.06 11.84
N THR A 101 -13.03 -33.12 11.42
CA THR A 101 -12.21 -34.34 11.54
C THR A 101 -12.06 -34.77 13.00
N LYS A 102 -11.71 -33.85 13.92
CA LYS A 102 -11.61 -34.16 15.35
C LYS A 102 -12.94 -34.67 15.95
N ARG A 103 -14.06 -34.07 15.54
CA ARG A 103 -15.39 -34.47 15.99
C ARG A 103 -15.79 -35.86 15.46
N ALA A 104 -15.39 -36.20 14.24
CA ALA A 104 -15.61 -37.52 13.66
C ALA A 104 -14.76 -38.60 14.37
N THR A 105 -13.50 -38.30 14.70
CA THR A 105 -12.62 -39.22 15.43
C THR A 105 -13.11 -39.47 16.86
N ARG A 106 -13.68 -38.47 17.54
CA ARG A 106 -14.20 -38.60 18.92
C ARG A 106 -15.51 -39.42 19.01
N LYS A 107 -16.21 -39.65 17.89
CA LYS A 107 -17.49 -40.38 17.85
C LYS A 107 -17.33 -41.87 17.45
N ARG A 108 -16.10 -42.29 17.17
CA ARG A 108 -15.70 -43.70 17.04
C ARG A 108 -15.15 -44.18 18.37
#